data_AF-A0AAU2XMZ3-F1
#
_entry.id   AF-A0AAU2XMZ3-F1
#
_cell.length_a   1.000
_cell.length_b   1.000
_cell.length_c   1.000
_cell.angle_alpha   90.00
_cell.angle_beta   90.00
_cell.angle_gamma   90.00
#
_symmetry.space_group_name_H-M   'P 1'
#
loop_
_entity.id
_entity.type
_entity.pdbx_description
1 polymer ?
#
loop_
_entity_poly.entity_id
_entity_poly.type
_entity_poly.pdbx_seq_one_letter_code
_entity_poly.pdbx_strand_id
1 'polypeptide(L)'
;MRRRRLRTALTSLVLATATLVALPAAASPPTALAATAARRPAAAPDWSKAVIDSTMARYTPSTIGGWSYPVGLYLYGQYLTYRRTHDARYLAYIKSYVDRFVKSDGSIDQSFNSLDSMQAGRLLVILHHETGQDRYRKAAKKIRDRLNTYPRTSDGGFWHADTASRAHQLWADGVYMVNPFLVEYGKEFGDSAYTNDEAAKQLYVYGSHLQVGSGLLKHAYDESRTASWADPQTGLAPEHWCRAVGWYSMAIVNVLDAIPANHPRRAQLLGIFRKLAAGLEKYQDPATGRWFQVMDKGDRSDNWTETSCSSMFTYALSRGAQQKYLDPHYAAVARRGYQGVLAKLSVGADGRTDLADITIGTNVGDYAYYVDRTRATNDFHGLGAFLIMNEQLRGD
;
A
#
# COMPACT_ATOMS: atom_id res chain seq x y z
N MET A 1 -65.64 31.96 -0.44
CA MET A 1 -66.79 32.27 0.44
C MET A 1 -66.58 31.57 1.79
N ARG A 2 -66.00 32.23 2.80
CA ARG A 2 -66.67 32.83 3.99
C ARG A 2 -67.75 31.95 4.68
N ARG A 3 -67.46 31.49 5.91
CA ARG A 3 -68.14 31.78 7.21
C ARG A 3 -67.59 30.79 8.27
N ARG A 4 -66.74 31.20 9.23
CA ARG A 4 -66.99 31.80 10.57
C ARG A 4 -68.00 31.05 11.44
N ARG A 5 -67.58 30.72 12.68
CA ARG A 5 -68.23 30.84 14.03
C ARG A 5 -67.44 29.93 15.01
N LEU A 6 -67.28 30.15 16.32
CA LEU A 6 -67.42 31.28 17.26
C LEU A 6 -66.73 30.83 18.60
N ARG A 7 -66.00 31.75 19.25
CA ARG A 7 -65.83 32.02 20.71
C ARG A 7 -65.82 30.88 21.75
N THR A 8 -64.85 30.90 22.68
CA THR A 8 -65.03 31.38 24.09
C THR A 8 -63.70 31.73 24.77
N ALA A 9 -63.72 32.71 25.67
CA ALA A 9 -62.60 33.23 26.45
C ALA A 9 -62.87 33.08 27.96
N LEU A 10 -61.83 32.84 28.75
CA LEU A 10 -61.73 33.09 30.21
C LEU A 10 -60.25 33.42 30.47
N THR A 11 -59.80 34.68 30.62
CA THR A 11 -59.76 35.53 31.83
C THR A 11 -59.41 34.84 33.14
N SER A 12 -58.15 35.00 33.55
CA SER A 12 -57.71 34.94 34.96
C SER A 12 -56.79 36.13 35.24
N LEU A 13 -57.27 36.99 36.12
CA LEU A 13 -56.68 38.22 36.64
C LEU A 13 -55.78 37.86 37.83
N VAL A 14 -54.51 38.29 37.86
CA VAL A 14 -53.76 38.38 39.11
C VAL A 14 -53.04 39.73 39.17
N LEU A 15 -53.31 40.41 40.28
CA LEU A 15 -52.91 41.74 40.69
C LEU A 15 -51.40 41.97 40.69
N ALA A 16 -51.02 43.15 40.20
CA ALA A 16 -49.74 43.77 40.46
C ALA A 16 -49.70 44.38 41.87
N THR A 17 -48.67 44.06 42.64
CA THR A 17 -48.21 44.88 43.77
C THR A 17 -46.93 45.57 43.37
N ALA A 18 -47.01 46.89 43.20
CA ALA A 18 -45.87 47.75 42.96
C ALA A 18 -45.16 48.05 44.29
N THR A 19 -43.88 47.71 44.39
CA THR A 19 -42.96 48.26 45.39
C THR A 19 -41.90 49.07 44.66
N LEU A 20 -41.86 50.38 44.95
CA LEU A 20 -40.77 51.25 44.55
C LEU A 20 -39.48 50.80 45.23
N VAL A 21 -38.45 50.48 44.44
CA VAL A 21 -37.07 50.40 44.91
C VAL A 21 -36.22 51.27 43.98
N ALA A 22 -35.37 52.06 44.62
CA ALA A 22 -34.59 53.15 44.05
C ALA A 22 -33.70 52.74 42.86
N LEU A 23 -33.58 53.64 41.89
CA LEU A 23 -32.63 53.56 40.76
C LEU A 23 -31.19 53.65 41.27
N PRO A 24 -30.32 52.65 41.04
CA PRO A 24 -28.89 52.81 41.14
C PRO A 24 -28.33 53.39 39.84
N ALA A 25 -27.25 54.17 39.99
CA ALA A 25 -26.54 54.87 38.94
C ALA A 25 -26.18 54.00 37.71
N ALA A 26 -26.19 54.63 36.53
CA ALA A 26 -25.82 54.01 35.27
C ALA A 26 -24.41 53.38 35.34
N ALA A 27 -24.36 52.05 35.21
CA ALA A 27 -23.13 51.31 35.02
C ALA A 27 -22.67 51.45 33.56
N SER A 28 -21.37 51.75 33.37
CA SER A 28 -20.70 51.77 32.07
C SER A 28 -20.90 50.46 31.29
N PRO A 29 -20.97 50.49 29.96
CA PRO A 29 -21.18 49.29 29.17
C PRO A 29 -20.02 48.30 29.38
N PRO A 30 -20.28 46.98 29.39
CA PRO A 30 -19.22 46.00 29.51
C PRO A 30 -18.32 46.10 28.27
N THR A 31 -17.02 46.18 28.52
CA THR A 31 -15.98 46.01 27.51
C THR A 31 -16.26 44.71 26.77
N ALA A 32 -16.55 44.80 25.47
CA ALA A 32 -16.69 43.63 24.62
C ALA A 32 -15.37 42.86 24.67
N LEU A 33 -15.37 41.73 25.39
CA LEU A 33 -14.35 40.71 25.26
C LEU A 33 -14.32 40.31 23.79
N ALA A 34 -13.28 40.74 23.09
CA ALA A 34 -12.99 40.28 21.75
C ALA A 34 -12.93 38.76 21.82
N ALA A 35 -13.96 38.11 21.26
CA ALA A 35 -13.94 36.67 21.06
C ALA A 35 -12.70 36.36 20.24
N THR A 36 -11.70 35.75 20.87
CA THR A 36 -10.57 35.16 20.16
C THR A 36 -11.18 34.11 19.25
N ALA A 37 -11.25 34.44 17.95
CA ALA A 37 -11.63 33.47 16.94
C ALA A 37 -10.69 32.29 17.10
N ALA A 38 -11.21 31.18 17.63
CA ALA A 38 -10.46 29.95 17.75
C ALA A 38 -9.97 29.61 16.34
N ARG A 39 -8.66 29.75 16.12
CA ARG A 39 -8.00 29.47 14.86
C ARG A 39 -8.37 28.02 14.54
N ARG A 40 -9.17 27.80 13.49
CA ARG A 40 -9.42 26.45 12.96
C ARG A 40 -8.07 25.75 12.88
N PRO A 41 -7.91 24.54 13.44
CA PRO A 41 -6.66 23.81 13.30
C PRO A 41 -6.33 23.75 11.81
N ALA A 42 -5.07 24.04 11.45
CA ALA A 42 -4.62 23.91 10.08
C ALA A 42 -4.99 22.49 9.60
N ALA A 43 -5.54 22.38 8.39
CA ALA A 43 -5.81 21.08 7.81
C ALA A 43 -4.52 20.24 7.85
N ALA A 44 -4.63 18.97 8.27
CA ALA A 44 -3.50 18.06 8.24
C ALA A 44 -2.86 18.08 6.84
N PRO A 45 -1.52 18.07 6.72
CA PRO A 45 -0.85 18.08 5.42
C PRO A 45 -1.34 16.92 4.54
N ASP A 46 -1.58 17.17 3.25
CA ASP A 46 -1.78 16.09 2.29
C ASP A 46 -0.42 15.43 2.02
N TRP A 47 -0.08 14.46 2.84
CA TRP A 47 1.23 13.80 2.79
C TRP A 47 1.52 13.11 1.46
N SER A 48 0.51 12.63 0.74
CA SER A 48 0.71 12.06 -0.59
C SER A 48 1.19 13.13 -1.56
N LYS A 49 0.52 14.28 -1.61
CA LYS A 49 0.96 15.41 -2.45
C LYS A 49 2.34 15.90 -2.03
N ALA A 50 2.58 16.05 -0.73
CA ALA A 50 3.86 16.53 -0.20
C ALA A 50 5.04 15.62 -0.61
N VAL A 51 4.89 14.30 -0.48
CA VAL A 51 5.88 13.31 -0.92
C VAL A 51 6.06 13.34 -2.44
N ILE A 52 4.97 13.38 -3.22
CA ILE A 52 5.04 13.38 -4.68
C ILE A 52 5.70 14.66 -5.20
N ASP A 53 5.24 15.84 -4.76
CA ASP A 53 5.79 17.13 -5.19
C ASP A 53 7.27 17.24 -4.81
N SER A 54 7.65 16.76 -3.63
CA SER A 54 9.05 16.71 -3.18
C SER A 54 9.92 15.80 -4.06
N THR A 55 9.41 14.62 -4.43
CA THR A 55 10.12 13.69 -5.32
C THR A 55 10.21 14.20 -6.75
N MET A 56 9.15 14.81 -7.30
CA MET A 56 9.17 15.46 -8.62
C MET A 56 10.08 16.70 -8.66
N ALA A 57 10.33 17.33 -7.52
CA ALA A 57 11.30 18.41 -7.39
C ALA A 57 12.76 17.91 -7.30
N ARG A 58 12.98 16.62 -6.96
CA ARG A 58 14.30 15.97 -6.91
C ARG A 58 14.65 15.27 -8.21
N TYR A 59 13.65 14.72 -8.88
CA TYR A 59 13.82 13.89 -10.08
C TYR A 59 12.85 14.31 -11.18
N THR A 60 13.34 14.29 -12.42
CA THR A 60 12.51 14.38 -13.62
C THR A 60 12.19 12.95 -14.11
N PRO A 61 11.25 12.79 -15.05
CA PRO A 61 11.01 11.47 -15.66
C PRO A 61 12.27 10.87 -16.31
N SER A 62 13.23 11.70 -16.74
CA SER A 62 14.52 11.25 -17.30
C SER A 62 15.56 10.87 -16.25
N THR A 63 15.51 11.45 -15.05
CA THR A 63 16.53 11.24 -14.00
C THR A 63 16.10 10.33 -12.85
N ILE A 64 14.82 9.97 -12.75
CA ILE A 64 14.28 9.13 -11.66
C ILE A 64 14.78 7.68 -11.67
N GLY A 65 15.28 7.18 -12.81
CA GLY A 65 15.83 5.84 -12.96
C GLY A 65 15.46 5.15 -14.27
N GLY A 66 15.79 3.86 -14.36
CA GLY A 66 15.43 2.97 -15.47
C GLY A 66 14.07 2.29 -15.27
N TRP A 67 13.73 1.34 -16.14
CA TRP A 67 12.58 0.44 -15.97
C TRP A 67 12.84 -0.49 -14.78
N SER A 68 12.22 -0.21 -13.64
CA SER A 68 12.44 -0.96 -12.40
C SER A 68 11.18 -0.96 -11.52
N TYR A 69 10.99 -2.03 -10.74
CA TYR A 69 9.82 -2.13 -9.87
C TYR A 69 9.74 -1.08 -8.76
N PRO A 70 10.85 -0.57 -8.15
CA PRO A 70 10.70 0.42 -7.08
C PRO A 70 10.13 1.72 -7.64
N VAL A 71 10.62 2.15 -8.81
CA VAL A 71 10.09 3.32 -9.51
C VAL A 71 8.64 3.05 -9.98
N GLY A 72 8.37 1.86 -10.53
CA GLY A 72 7.02 1.44 -10.93
C GLY A 72 6.01 1.48 -9.78
N LEU A 73 6.39 1.00 -8.60
CA LEU A 73 5.60 1.07 -7.37
C LEU A 73 5.34 2.51 -6.95
N TYR A 74 6.37 3.36 -6.89
CA TYR A 74 6.21 4.77 -6.55
C TYR A 74 5.24 5.47 -7.50
N LEU A 75 5.40 5.26 -8.80
CA LEU A 75 4.53 5.84 -9.82
C LEU A 75 3.09 5.30 -9.76
N TYR A 76 2.90 4.05 -9.34
CA TYR A 76 1.57 3.53 -9.03
C TYR A 76 0.94 4.27 -7.84
N GLY A 77 1.69 4.52 -6.75
CA GLY A 77 1.22 5.34 -5.64
C GLY A 77 0.90 6.78 -6.06
N GLN A 78 1.71 7.36 -6.94
CA GLN A 78 1.43 8.67 -7.55
C GLN A 78 0.15 8.66 -8.39
N TYR A 79 -0.10 7.59 -9.14
CA TYR A 79 -1.34 7.41 -9.89
C TYR A 79 -2.58 7.37 -8.97
N LEU A 80 -2.50 6.67 -7.82
CA LEU A 80 -3.60 6.68 -6.85
C LEU A 80 -3.92 8.10 -6.36
N THR A 81 -2.88 8.91 -6.12
CA THR A 81 -3.04 10.33 -5.75
C THR A 81 -3.63 11.14 -6.89
N TYR A 82 -3.21 10.90 -8.14
CA TYR A 82 -3.82 11.52 -9.33
C TYR A 82 -5.30 11.19 -9.44
N ARG A 83 -5.71 9.92 -9.28
CA ARG A 83 -7.12 9.51 -9.37
C ARG A 83 -8.03 10.27 -8.41
N ARG A 84 -7.50 10.69 -7.27
CA ARG A 84 -8.21 11.49 -6.27
C ARG A 84 -8.20 12.98 -6.58
N THR A 85 -7.02 13.50 -6.91
CA THR A 85 -6.77 14.96 -6.98
C THR A 85 -7.04 15.55 -8.36
N HIS A 86 -7.00 14.71 -9.39
CA HIS A 86 -6.99 15.09 -10.80
C HIS A 86 -5.89 16.11 -11.16
N ASP A 87 -4.79 16.14 -10.39
CA ASP A 87 -3.64 16.99 -10.70
C ASP A 87 -2.89 16.41 -11.91
N ALA A 88 -3.13 17.01 -13.08
CA ALA A 88 -2.64 16.52 -14.37
C ALA A 88 -1.11 16.36 -14.43
N ARG A 89 -0.35 17.09 -13.58
CA ARG A 89 1.11 16.98 -13.49
C ARG A 89 1.54 15.55 -13.12
N TYR A 90 0.77 14.87 -12.27
CA TYR A 90 1.08 13.53 -11.77
C TYR A 90 0.95 12.48 -12.88
N LEU A 91 -0.14 12.50 -13.65
CA LEU A 91 -0.30 11.59 -14.79
C LEU A 91 0.71 11.90 -15.91
N ALA A 92 0.95 13.18 -16.19
CA ALA A 92 1.93 13.60 -17.21
C ALA A 92 3.35 13.09 -16.89
N TYR A 93 3.75 13.11 -15.62
CA TYR A 93 5.04 12.57 -15.18
C TYR A 93 5.12 11.05 -15.41
N ILE A 94 4.08 10.29 -15.03
CA ILE A 94 4.01 8.83 -15.26
C ILE A 94 4.11 8.51 -16.75
N LYS A 95 3.32 9.22 -17.57
CA LYS A 95 3.34 9.04 -19.03
C LYS A 95 4.73 9.32 -19.61
N SER A 96 5.35 10.43 -19.20
CA SER A 96 6.69 10.81 -19.66
C SER A 96 7.76 9.77 -19.29
N TYR A 97 7.63 9.15 -18.11
CA TYR A 97 8.51 8.05 -17.71
C TYR A 97 8.32 6.81 -18.59
N VAL A 98 7.08 6.35 -18.78
CA VAL A 98 6.78 5.14 -19.59
C VAL A 98 7.15 5.33 -21.06
N ASP A 99 6.91 6.53 -21.62
CA ASP A 99 7.19 6.84 -23.02
C ASP A 99 8.68 6.78 -23.38
N ARG A 100 9.58 6.76 -22.38
CA ARG A 100 11.00 6.46 -22.61
C ARG A 100 11.26 5.02 -23.03
N PHE A 101 10.37 4.09 -22.67
CA PHE A 101 10.55 2.66 -22.85
C PHE A 101 9.59 2.06 -23.90
N VAL A 102 8.46 2.71 -24.14
CA VAL A 102 7.43 2.26 -25.09
C VAL A 102 7.48 3.09 -26.36
N LYS A 103 7.91 2.47 -27.47
CA LYS A 103 7.98 3.11 -28.78
C LYS A 103 6.58 3.34 -29.35
N SER A 104 6.50 4.13 -30.43
CA SER A 104 5.23 4.47 -31.09
C SER A 104 4.47 3.25 -31.62
N ASP A 105 5.19 2.19 -32.03
CA ASP A 105 4.61 0.93 -32.49
C ASP A 105 4.13 0.01 -31.36
N GLY A 106 4.42 0.34 -30.10
CA GLY A 106 4.11 -0.45 -28.91
C GLY A 106 5.20 -1.44 -28.49
N SER A 107 6.35 -1.46 -29.17
CA SER A 107 7.49 -2.26 -28.74
C SER A 107 8.14 -1.68 -27.48
N ILE A 108 8.63 -2.58 -26.63
CA ILE A 108 9.38 -2.29 -25.41
C ILE A 108 10.59 -3.21 -25.31
N ASP A 109 11.78 -2.63 -25.17
CA ASP A 109 13.06 -3.36 -25.16
C ASP A 109 13.42 -3.83 -23.75
N GLN A 110 12.55 -4.62 -23.14
CA GLN A 110 12.75 -5.30 -21.85
C GLN A 110 12.59 -6.81 -22.02
N SER A 111 13.46 -7.60 -21.38
CA SER A 111 13.48 -9.06 -21.53
C SER A 111 12.41 -9.78 -20.71
N PHE A 112 11.96 -9.18 -19.61
CA PHE A 112 10.99 -9.75 -18.68
C PHE A 112 11.40 -11.14 -18.13
N ASN A 113 12.70 -11.35 -17.89
CA ASN A 113 13.28 -12.58 -17.34
C ASN A 113 13.40 -12.58 -15.80
N SER A 114 12.82 -11.58 -15.14
CA SER A 114 12.64 -11.54 -13.70
C SER A 114 11.26 -11.00 -13.39
N LEU A 115 10.58 -11.53 -12.38
CA LEU A 115 9.28 -11.00 -11.97
C LEU A 115 9.39 -9.51 -11.61
N ASP A 116 10.52 -9.08 -11.02
CA ASP A 116 10.83 -7.67 -10.72
C ASP A 116 10.71 -6.77 -11.96
N SER A 117 11.11 -7.25 -13.13
CA SER A 117 11.01 -6.47 -14.37
C SER A 117 9.58 -6.35 -14.90
N MET A 118 8.61 -7.08 -14.34
CA MET A 118 7.21 -7.05 -14.78
C MET A 118 6.34 -6.07 -13.98
N GLN A 119 6.74 -5.71 -12.77
CA GLN A 119 5.92 -4.91 -11.85
C GLN A 119 5.54 -3.53 -12.42
N ALA A 120 6.48 -2.86 -13.07
CA ALA A 120 6.24 -1.57 -13.73
C ALA A 120 5.26 -1.68 -14.92
N GLY A 121 4.95 -2.89 -15.38
CA GLY A 121 3.94 -3.19 -16.38
C GLY A 121 2.53 -2.70 -16.00
N ARG A 122 2.25 -2.53 -14.70
CA ARG A 122 1.00 -1.92 -14.21
C ARG A 122 0.79 -0.51 -14.77
N LEU A 123 1.89 0.25 -14.97
CA LEU A 123 1.83 1.59 -15.57
C LEU A 123 1.36 1.55 -17.03
N LEU A 124 1.62 0.46 -17.75
CA LEU A 124 1.13 0.28 -19.12
C LEU A 124 -0.39 0.11 -19.14
N VAL A 125 -0.92 -0.68 -18.20
CA VAL A 125 -2.37 -0.87 -18.05
C VAL A 125 -3.04 0.46 -17.69
N ILE A 126 -2.46 1.21 -16.74
CA ILE A 126 -2.93 2.55 -16.35
C ILE A 126 -2.95 3.50 -17.55
N LEU A 127 -1.86 3.59 -18.31
CA LEU A 127 -1.78 4.53 -19.42
C LEU A 127 -2.68 4.13 -20.59
N HIS A 128 -2.92 2.84 -20.82
CA HIS A 128 -3.96 2.42 -21.73
C HIS A 128 -5.33 2.93 -21.25
N HIS A 129 -5.68 2.68 -19.99
CA HIS A 129 -6.95 3.11 -19.41
C HIS A 129 -7.18 4.63 -19.54
N GLU A 130 -6.17 5.42 -19.20
CA GLU A 130 -6.27 6.90 -19.17
C GLU A 130 -6.20 7.54 -20.57
N THR A 131 -5.63 6.87 -21.57
CA THR A 131 -5.34 7.51 -22.88
C THR A 131 -5.94 6.80 -24.09
N GLY A 132 -6.39 5.55 -23.95
CA GLY A 132 -6.84 4.70 -25.06
C GLY A 132 -5.74 4.32 -26.07
N GLN A 133 -4.46 4.64 -25.80
CA GLN A 133 -3.39 4.39 -26.76
C GLN A 133 -3.00 2.91 -26.80
N ASP A 134 -3.25 2.27 -27.95
CA ASP A 134 -3.00 0.84 -28.17
C ASP A 134 -1.55 0.40 -27.97
N ARG A 135 -0.57 1.31 -28.13
CA ARG A 135 0.85 1.02 -27.89
C ARG A 135 1.13 0.50 -26.49
N TYR A 136 0.39 0.98 -25.48
CA TYR A 136 0.54 0.50 -24.10
C TYR A 136 -0.03 -0.91 -23.92
N ARG A 137 -1.15 -1.24 -24.58
CA ARG A 137 -1.69 -2.60 -24.62
C ARG A 137 -0.69 -3.57 -25.25
N LYS A 138 -0.08 -3.21 -26.38
CA LYS A 138 0.95 -4.04 -27.05
C LYS A 138 2.15 -4.31 -26.14
N ALA A 139 2.65 -3.27 -25.47
CA ALA A 139 3.75 -3.43 -24.51
C ALA A 139 3.34 -4.32 -23.31
N ALA A 140 2.14 -4.13 -22.76
CA ALA A 140 1.62 -4.96 -21.68
C ALA A 140 1.45 -6.42 -22.10
N LYS A 141 0.99 -6.65 -23.34
CA LYS A 141 0.84 -8.00 -23.91
C LYS A 141 2.15 -8.76 -23.93
N LYS A 142 3.29 -8.10 -24.19
CA LYS A 142 4.61 -8.75 -24.12
C LYS A 142 4.90 -9.36 -22.75
N ILE A 143 4.53 -8.67 -21.66
CA ILE A 143 4.66 -9.21 -20.29
C ILE A 143 3.73 -10.40 -20.10
N ARG A 144 2.45 -10.26 -20.48
CA ARG A 144 1.46 -11.34 -20.36
C ARG A 144 1.87 -12.59 -21.14
N ASP A 145 2.34 -12.44 -22.38
CA ASP A 145 2.75 -13.55 -23.23
C ASP A 145 4.00 -14.25 -22.68
N ARG A 146 4.92 -13.48 -22.08
CA ARG A 146 6.13 -14.04 -21.47
C ARG A 146 5.81 -15.07 -20.39
N LEU A 147 4.70 -14.92 -19.67
CA LEU A 147 4.27 -15.83 -18.60
C LEU A 147 3.85 -17.22 -19.11
N ASN A 148 3.56 -17.38 -20.39
CA ASN A 148 3.26 -18.69 -20.98
C ASN A 148 4.48 -19.62 -20.99
N THR A 149 5.69 -19.06 -21.05
CA THR A 149 6.97 -19.80 -21.10
C THR A 149 7.87 -19.50 -19.91
N TYR A 150 7.36 -18.79 -18.91
CA TYR A 150 8.15 -18.42 -17.74
C TYR A 150 8.37 -19.65 -16.85
N PRO A 151 9.60 -19.89 -16.35
CA PRO A 151 9.91 -21.11 -15.63
C PRO A 151 9.19 -21.20 -14.28
N ARG A 152 8.92 -22.43 -13.85
CA ARG A 152 8.07 -22.73 -12.69
C ARG A 152 8.62 -23.88 -11.86
N THR A 153 8.33 -23.88 -10.57
CA THR A 153 8.49 -25.05 -9.68
C THR A 153 7.59 -26.20 -10.15
N SER A 154 7.82 -27.41 -9.63
CA SER A 154 7.06 -28.60 -10.02
C SER A 154 5.55 -28.48 -9.78
N ASP A 155 5.13 -27.69 -8.79
CA ASP A 155 3.72 -27.38 -8.48
C ASP A 155 3.19 -26.12 -9.20
N GLY A 156 4.02 -25.49 -10.03
CA GLY A 156 3.63 -24.44 -10.96
C GLY A 156 3.79 -23.00 -10.46
N GLY A 157 4.49 -22.78 -9.34
CA GLY A 157 4.87 -21.44 -8.88
C GLY A 157 5.94 -20.82 -9.77
N PHE A 158 5.79 -19.55 -10.15
CA PHE A 158 6.80 -18.87 -10.97
C PHE A 158 8.13 -18.79 -10.23
N TRP A 159 9.24 -19.03 -10.92
CA TRP A 159 10.54 -18.72 -10.32
C TRP A 159 10.68 -17.21 -10.09
N HIS A 160 11.49 -16.80 -9.13
CA HIS A 160 11.72 -15.37 -8.93
C HIS A 160 12.39 -14.73 -10.18
N ALA A 161 13.35 -15.41 -10.78
CA ALA A 161 13.97 -15.02 -12.05
C ALA A 161 14.34 -16.24 -12.91
N ASP A 162 14.29 -16.07 -14.22
CA ASP A 162 14.77 -17.02 -15.23
C ASP A 162 16.29 -16.92 -15.37
N THR A 163 16.99 -17.31 -14.28
CA THR A 163 18.45 -17.36 -14.21
C THR A 163 18.90 -18.59 -13.42
N ALA A 164 20.10 -19.09 -13.71
CA ALA A 164 20.66 -20.23 -12.98
C ALA A 164 20.76 -19.99 -11.46
N SER A 165 21.05 -18.76 -11.02
CA SER A 165 21.16 -18.39 -9.60
C SER A 165 19.82 -18.32 -8.85
N ARG A 166 18.69 -18.32 -9.58
CA ARG A 166 17.32 -18.22 -9.04
C ARG A 166 16.42 -19.36 -9.51
N ALA A 167 17.00 -20.39 -10.13
CA ALA A 167 16.27 -21.58 -10.53
C ALA A 167 15.58 -22.20 -9.31
N HIS A 168 14.33 -22.66 -9.50
CA HIS A 168 13.52 -23.33 -8.47
C HIS A 168 13.16 -22.48 -7.23
N GLN A 169 13.45 -21.18 -7.24
CA GLN A 169 13.25 -20.33 -6.07
C GLN A 169 11.95 -19.51 -6.15
N LEU A 170 11.13 -19.62 -5.10
CA LEU A 170 9.97 -18.77 -4.84
C LEU A 170 10.36 -17.73 -3.80
N TRP A 171 10.34 -16.44 -4.16
CA TRP A 171 10.60 -15.34 -3.23
C TRP A 171 9.29 -14.60 -2.97
N ALA A 172 8.92 -14.35 -1.71
CA ALA A 172 7.63 -13.74 -1.35
C ALA A 172 7.36 -12.41 -2.08
N ASP A 173 8.42 -11.70 -2.47
CA ASP A 173 8.43 -10.52 -3.33
C ASP A 173 7.69 -10.76 -4.66
N GLY A 174 7.98 -11.89 -5.31
CA GLY A 174 7.62 -12.19 -6.70
C GLY A 174 6.12 -12.13 -6.97
N VAL A 175 5.28 -12.52 -6.01
CA VAL A 175 3.81 -12.45 -6.20
C VAL A 175 3.31 -11.03 -6.36
N TYR A 176 3.89 -10.04 -5.67
CA TYR A 176 3.50 -8.65 -5.87
C TYR A 176 4.04 -8.08 -7.18
N MET A 177 5.17 -8.61 -7.65
CA MET A 177 5.78 -8.12 -8.89
C MET A 177 4.96 -8.47 -10.13
N VAL A 178 4.13 -9.51 -10.08
CA VAL A 178 3.35 -9.96 -11.25
C VAL A 178 1.85 -10.07 -11.03
N ASN A 179 1.35 -10.47 -9.85
CA ASN A 179 -0.08 -10.76 -9.68
C ASN A 179 -0.99 -9.53 -9.79
N PRO A 180 -0.64 -8.36 -9.21
CA PRO A 180 -1.43 -7.14 -9.45
C PRO A 180 -1.49 -6.77 -10.94
N PHE A 181 -0.37 -6.89 -11.66
CA PHE A 181 -0.35 -6.68 -13.12
C PHE A 181 -1.29 -7.66 -13.84
N LEU A 182 -1.25 -8.96 -13.50
CA LEU A 182 -2.11 -9.97 -14.14
C LEU A 182 -3.59 -9.63 -14.00
N VAL A 183 -4.07 -9.36 -12.78
CA VAL A 183 -5.50 -9.09 -12.55
C VAL A 183 -5.94 -7.75 -13.17
N GLU A 184 -5.06 -6.75 -13.19
CA GLU A 184 -5.30 -5.47 -13.86
C GLU A 184 -5.35 -5.65 -15.39
N TYR A 185 -4.40 -6.40 -15.95
CA TYR A 185 -4.34 -6.73 -17.38
C TYR A 185 -5.59 -7.48 -17.83
N GLY A 186 -5.98 -8.53 -17.11
CA GLY A 186 -7.14 -9.34 -17.47
C GLY A 186 -8.45 -8.56 -17.40
N LYS A 187 -8.56 -7.59 -16.49
CA LYS A 187 -9.71 -6.70 -16.40
C LYS A 187 -9.75 -5.70 -17.56
N GLU A 188 -8.63 -5.05 -17.86
CA GLU A 188 -8.56 -4.01 -18.89
C GLU A 188 -8.69 -4.58 -20.31
N PHE A 189 -8.12 -5.77 -20.56
CA PHE A 189 -7.98 -6.33 -21.91
C PHE A 189 -8.79 -7.61 -22.16
N GLY A 190 -9.65 -8.01 -21.21
CA GLY A 190 -10.58 -9.13 -21.41
C GLY A 190 -9.96 -10.53 -21.29
N ASP A 191 -8.94 -10.72 -20.44
CA ASP A 191 -8.29 -12.02 -20.16
C ASP A 191 -8.51 -12.50 -18.70
N SER A 192 -9.55 -11.98 -18.04
CA SER A 192 -9.79 -12.20 -16.61
C SER A 192 -9.93 -13.67 -16.21
N ALA A 193 -10.42 -14.55 -17.09
CA ALA A 193 -10.56 -15.98 -16.79
C ALA A 193 -9.20 -16.64 -16.48
N TYR A 194 -8.21 -16.42 -17.35
CA TYR A 194 -6.86 -16.94 -17.12
C TYR A 194 -6.15 -16.17 -16.00
N THR A 195 -6.14 -14.83 -16.07
CA THR A 195 -5.29 -14.04 -15.19
C THR A 195 -5.70 -14.14 -13.72
N ASN A 196 -7.00 -14.26 -13.44
CA ASN A 196 -7.50 -14.43 -12.08
C ASN A 196 -7.15 -15.81 -11.51
N ASP A 197 -7.29 -16.88 -12.31
CA ASP A 197 -6.92 -18.23 -11.87
C ASP A 197 -5.40 -18.35 -11.64
N GLU A 198 -4.60 -17.83 -12.57
CA GLU A 198 -3.14 -17.82 -12.43
C GLU A 198 -2.70 -17.01 -11.20
N ALA A 199 -3.18 -15.78 -11.02
CA ALA A 199 -2.83 -14.95 -9.86
C ALA A 199 -3.23 -15.62 -8.52
N ALA A 200 -4.40 -16.25 -8.47
CA ALA A 200 -4.85 -16.98 -7.28
C ALA A 200 -4.04 -18.26 -7.03
N LYS A 201 -3.65 -18.97 -8.10
CA LYS A 201 -2.76 -20.14 -8.02
C LYS A 201 -1.39 -19.74 -7.49
N GLN A 202 -0.79 -18.68 -8.02
CA GLN A 202 0.53 -18.21 -7.58
C GLN A 202 0.55 -17.86 -6.09
N LEU A 203 -0.44 -17.09 -5.61
CA LEU A 203 -0.53 -16.80 -4.17
C LEU A 203 -0.69 -18.06 -3.34
N TYR A 204 -1.54 -19.00 -3.77
CA TYR A 204 -1.73 -20.24 -3.04
C TYR A 204 -0.44 -21.07 -2.96
N VAL A 205 0.27 -21.25 -4.07
CA VAL A 205 1.54 -22.01 -4.12
C VAL A 205 2.59 -21.36 -3.21
N TYR A 206 2.84 -20.07 -3.38
CA TYR A 206 3.81 -19.35 -2.55
C TYR A 206 3.42 -19.39 -1.07
N GLY A 207 2.13 -19.18 -0.74
CA GLY A 207 1.65 -19.23 0.64
C GLY A 207 1.78 -20.62 1.27
N SER A 208 1.59 -21.68 0.48
CA SER A 208 1.68 -23.06 0.96
C SER A 208 3.11 -23.47 1.31
N HIS A 209 4.11 -22.92 0.63
CA HIS A 209 5.52 -23.16 0.96
C HIS A 209 6.04 -22.20 2.04
N LEU A 210 5.74 -20.91 1.91
CA LEU A 210 6.40 -19.88 2.69
C LEU A 210 5.76 -19.65 4.08
N GLN A 211 4.46 -19.86 4.24
CA GLN A 211 3.77 -19.60 5.51
C GLN A 211 4.06 -20.70 6.54
N VAL A 212 4.54 -20.31 7.71
CA VAL A 212 4.89 -21.24 8.80
C VAL A 212 3.93 -21.07 10.00
N GLY A 213 4.13 -21.88 11.04
CA GLY A 213 3.22 -21.96 12.20
C GLY A 213 3.00 -20.64 12.97
N SER A 214 3.92 -19.67 12.85
CA SER A 214 3.75 -18.32 13.42
C SER A 214 2.71 -17.46 12.68
N GLY A 215 2.22 -17.92 11.51
CA GLY A 215 1.37 -17.17 10.60
C GLY A 215 2.14 -16.30 9.60
N LEU A 216 3.39 -15.96 9.90
CA LEU A 216 4.29 -15.22 9.02
C LEU A 216 4.81 -16.09 7.87
N LEU A 217 5.33 -15.44 6.83
CA LEU A 217 6.00 -16.07 5.71
C LEU A 217 7.52 -15.96 5.86
N LYS A 218 8.27 -16.99 5.44
CA LYS A 218 9.71 -16.87 5.18
C LYS A 218 9.93 -16.04 3.91
N HIS A 219 11.10 -15.41 3.81
CA HIS A 219 11.44 -14.60 2.62
C HIS A 219 11.36 -15.44 1.34
N ALA A 220 11.97 -16.61 1.33
CA ALA A 220 12.03 -17.46 0.14
C ALA A 220 12.00 -18.95 0.45
N TYR A 221 11.78 -19.72 -0.61
CA TYR A 221 11.80 -21.18 -0.68
C TYR A 221 12.56 -21.59 -1.94
N ASP A 222 13.44 -22.57 -1.82
CA ASP A 222 14.11 -23.23 -2.93
C ASP A 222 13.68 -24.70 -3.00
N GLU A 223 12.94 -25.06 -4.04
CA GLU A 223 12.48 -26.44 -4.27
C GLU A 223 13.64 -27.43 -4.41
N SER A 224 14.78 -26.99 -4.96
CA SER A 224 15.98 -27.81 -5.13
C SER A 224 16.81 -27.94 -3.86
N ARG A 225 16.62 -27.00 -2.91
CA ARG A 225 17.39 -26.87 -1.65
C ARG A 225 18.90 -26.76 -1.86
N THR A 226 19.31 -26.15 -2.97
CA THR A 226 20.73 -25.99 -3.34
C THR A 226 21.25 -24.59 -3.05
N ALA A 227 20.36 -23.61 -2.90
CA ALA A 227 20.75 -22.26 -2.49
C ALA A 227 21.42 -22.28 -1.11
N SER A 228 22.47 -21.48 -0.93
CA SER A 228 23.26 -21.47 0.31
C SER A 228 22.49 -21.04 1.57
N TRP A 229 21.38 -20.34 1.39
CA TRP A 229 20.48 -19.91 2.47
C TRP A 229 19.35 -20.91 2.75
N ALA A 230 19.15 -21.90 1.87
CA ALA A 230 18.01 -22.80 1.96
C ALA A 230 18.26 -23.86 3.04
N ASP A 231 17.29 -24.01 3.93
CA ASP A 231 17.29 -25.10 4.89
C ASP A 231 17.25 -26.46 4.16
N PRO A 232 18.13 -27.43 4.50
CA PRO A 232 18.26 -28.68 3.74
C PRO A 232 17.03 -29.60 3.85
N GLN A 233 16.20 -29.43 4.88
CA GLN A 233 15.01 -30.25 5.12
C GLN A 233 13.77 -29.65 4.46
N THR A 234 13.64 -28.32 4.50
CA THR A 234 12.42 -27.61 4.13
C THR A 234 12.57 -26.74 2.89
N GLY A 235 13.80 -26.40 2.49
CA GLY A 235 14.09 -25.45 1.41
C GLY A 235 13.85 -23.98 1.77
N LEU A 236 13.46 -23.68 3.01
CA LEU A 236 13.07 -22.34 3.43
C LEU A 236 14.27 -21.45 3.79
N ALA A 237 14.11 -20.16 3.54
CA ALA A 237 15.01 -19.13 4.05
C ALA A 237 14.94 -19.04 5.60
N PRO A 238 16.02 -18.60 6.26
CA PRO A 238 16.09 -18.60 7.72
C PRO A 238 15.15 -17.57 8.37
N GLU A 239 14.89 -16.43 7.71
CA GLU A 239 14.27 -15.26 8.36
C GLU A 239 12.91 -14.85 7.78
N HIS A 240 12.14 -14.18 8.63
CA HIS A 240 10.92 -13.44 8.27
C HIS A 240 11.28 -11.99 7.93
N TRP A 241 11.87 -11.77 6.75
CA TRP A 241 12.24 -10.41 6.34
C TRP A 241 10.98 -9.58 6.04
N CYS A 242 10.89 -8.44 6.71
CA CYS A 242 9.67 -7.64 6.81
C CYS A 242 9.08 -7.27 5.44
N ARG A 243 9.89 -6.76 4.52
CA ARG A 243 9.37 -6.30 3.22
C ARG A 243 8.94 -7.44 2.30
N ALA A 244 9.63 -8.59 2.30
CA ALA A 244 9.18 -9.76 1.56
C ALA A 244 7.78 -10.22 2.00
N VAL A 245 7.53 -10.25 3.31
CA VAL A 245 6.18 -10.53 3.85
C VAL A 245 5.20 -9.42 3.49
N GLY A 246 5.66 -8.16 3.46
CA GLY A 246 4.88 -7.00 3.01
C GLY A 246 4.37 -7.14 1.58
N TRP A 247 5.21 -7.59 0.66
CA TRP A 247 4.82 -7.83 -0.73
C TRP A 247 3.71 -8.85 -0.85
N TYR A 248 3.87 -9.99 -0.18
CA TYR A 248 2.83 -11.01 -0.16
C TYR A 248 1.51 -10.46 0.42
N SER A 249 1.59 -9.66 1.49
CA SER A 249 0.42 -9.03 2.13
C SER A 249 -0.33 -8.11 1.18
N MET A 250 0.37 -7.32 0.37
CA MET A 250 -0.28 -6.47 -0.64
C MET A 250 -0.88 -7.30 -1.76
N ALA A 251 -0.12 -8.27 -2.28
CA ALA A 251 -0.52 -9.09 -3.42
C ALA A 251 -1.80 -9.90 -3.11
N ILE A 252 -1.90 -10.49 -1.91
CA ILE A 252 -3.07 -11.27 -1.54
C ILE A 252 -4.33 -10.42 -1.47
N VAL A 253 -4.24 -9.19 -0.98
CA VAL A 253 -5.35 -8.23 -0.97
C VAL A 253 -5.72 -7.81 -2.39
N ASN A 254 -4.74 -7.50 -3.27
CA ASN A 254 -5.02 -7.12 -4.65
C ASN A 254 -5.75 -8.22 -5.42
N VAL A 255 -5.35 -9.48 -5.25
CA VAL A 255 -6.01 -10.61 -5.91
C VAL A 255 -7.37 -10.89 -5.29
N LEU A 256 -7.51 -10.86 -3.95
CA LEU A 256 -8.81 -11.04 -3.30
C LEU A 256 -9.84 -9.99 -3.73
N ASP A 257 -9.41 -8.75 -4.01
CA ASP A 257 -10.28 -7.68 -4.53
C ASP A 257 -10.70 -7.88 -5.99
N ALA A 258 -9.89 -8.61 -6.78
CA ALA A 258 -10.12 -8.77 -8.20
C ALA A 258 -10.86 -10.07 -8.56
N ILE A 259 -10.61 -11.17 -7.85
CA ILE A 259 -11.21 -12.47 -8.18
C ILE A 259 -12.70 -12.52 -7.79
N PRO A 260 -13.54 -13.28 -8.53
CA PRO A 260 -14.93 -13.51 -8.17
C PRO A 260 -15.10 -14.12 -6.77
N ALA A 261 -16.23 -13.80 -6.12
CA ALA A 261 -16.54 -14.32 -4.78
C ALA A 261 -16.64 -15.86 -4.73
N ASN A 262 -17.02 -16.51 -5.84
CA ASN A 262 -17.10 -17.96 -6.00
C ASN A 262 -15.83 -18.60 -6.58
N HIS A 263 -14.72 -17.86 -6.69
CA HIS A 263 -13.47 -18.41 -7.21
C HIS A 263 -12.97 -19.59 -6.35
N PRO A 264 -12.57 -20.73 -6.94
CA PRO A 264 -12.31 -21.98 -6.21
C PRO A 264 -11.16 -21.89 -5.19
N ARG A 265 -10.23 -20.95 -5.38
CA ARG A 265 -9.11 -20.70 -4.45
C ARG A 265 -9.37 -19.64 -3.39
N ARG A 266 -10.52 -18.96 -3.43
CA ARG A 266 -10.76 -17.80 -2.56
C ARG A 266 -10.72 -18.16 -1.08
N ALA A 267 -11.29 -19.30 -0.71
CA ALA A 267 -11.32 -19.75 0.69
C ALA A 267 -9.90 -20.02 1.23
N GLN A 268 -9.04 -20.67 0.43
CA GLN A 268 -7.65 -20.92 0.81
C GLN A 268 -6.87 -19.60 0.99
N LEU A 269 -7.04 -18.65 0.06
CA LEU A 269 -6.39 -17.34 0.15
C LEU A 269 -6.85 -16.55 1.40
N LEU A 270 -8.15 -16.56 1.71
CA LEU A 270 -8.66 -15.98 2.95
C LEU A 270 -8.06 -16.65 4.18
N GLY A 271 -7.89 -17.98 4.17
CA GLY A 271 -7.23 -18.72 5.24
C GLY A 271 -5.78 -18.29 5.46
N ILE A 272 -5.00 -18.19 4.37
CA ILE A 272 -3.60 -17.71 4.43
C ILE A 272 -3.56 -16.28 4.96
N PHE A 273 -4.41 -15.39 4.44
CA PHE A 273 -4.41 -13.98 4.83
C PHE A 273 -4.79 -13.77 6.30
N ARG A 274 -5.75 -14.54 6.83
CA ARG A 274 -6.14 -14.47 8.25
C ARG A 274 -5.02 -14.92 9.19
N LYS A 275 -4.32 -16.01 8.84
CA LYS A 275 -3.13 -16.47 9.59
C LYS A 275 -2.01 -15.44 9.54
N LEU A 276 -1.79 -14.84 8.37
CA LEU A 276 -0.81 -13.78 8.21
C LEU A 276 -1.18 -12.57 9.07
N ALA A 277 -2.41 -12.08 9.00
CA ALA A 277 -2.88 -10.96 9.81
C ALA A 277 -2.68 -11.18 11.32
N ALA A 278 -2.97 -12.39 11.83
CA ALA A 278 -2.70 -12.74 13.22
C ALA A 278 -1.20 -12.69 13.57
N GLY A 279 -0.34 -13.16 12.66
CA GLY A 279 1.11 -13.01 12.79
C GLY A 279 1.54 -11.54 12.78
N LEU A 280 1.01 -10.74 11.86
CA LEU A 280 1.30 -9.30 11.78
C LEU A 280 0.92 -8.60 13.09
N GLU A 281 -0.27 -8.84 13.63
CA GLU A 281 -0.68 -8.25 14.91
C GLU A 281 0.23 -8.68 16.06
N LYS A 282 0.54 -9.98 16.16
CA LYS A 282 1.41 -10.52 17.21
C LYS A 282 2.80 -9.86 17.25
N TYR A 283 3.36 -9.55 16.09
CA TYR A 283 4.71 -9.00 15.95
C TYR A 283 4.73 -7.49 15.65
N GLN A 284 3.61 -6.79 15.84
CA GLN A 284 3.59 -5.33 15.79
C GLN A 284 4.32 -4.77 17.02
N ASP A 285 5.26 -3.86 16.82
CA ASP A 285 5.96 -3.20 17.91
C ASP A 285 4.98 -2.29 18.70
N PRO A 286 4.75 -2.53 20.00
CA PRO A 286 3.84 -1.69 20.77
C PRO A 286 4.36 -0.26 20.98
N ALA A 287 5.68 -0.04 20.92
CA ALA A 287 6.27 1.28 21.17
C ALA A 287 6.06 2.24 19.99
N THR A 288 6.27 1.75 18.76
CA THR A 288 6.19 2.58 17.55
C THR A 288 4.94 2.30 16.70
N GLY A 289 4.25 1.18 16.91
CA GLY A 289 3.18 0.70 16.03
C GLY A 289 3.67 0.09 14.71
N ARG A 290 4.99 0.12 14.44
CA ARG A 290 5.63 -0.37 13.21
C ARG A 290 6.04 -1.85 13.35
N TRP A 291 6.70 -2.39 12.33
CA TRP A 291 7.24 -3.76 12.32
C TRP A 291 8.74 -3.78 12.11
N PHE A 292 9.41 -4.74 12.73
CA PHE A 292 10.87 -4.91 12.68
C PHE A 292 11.34 -5.51 11.36
N GLN A 293 12.52 -5.08 10.90
CA GLN A 293 13.21 -5.57 9.70
C GLN A 293 13.27 -7.10 9.64
N VAL A 294 13.60 -7.74 10.78
CA VAL A 294 13.33 -9.18 10.99
C VAL A 294 12.21 -9.29 12.01
N MET A 295 11.04 -9.76 11.56
CA MET A 295 9.77 -9.49 12.24
C MET A 295 9.65 -10.11 13.63
N ASP A 296 10.17 -11.32 13.81
CA ASP A 296 10.01 -12.12 15.03
C ASP A 296 11.17 -11.97 16.03
N LYS A 297 12.06 -11.00 15.80
CA LYS A 297 13.28 -10.75 16.60
C LYS A 297 13.38 -9.29 17.06
N GLY A 298 12.23 -8.69 17.40
CA GLY A 298 12.15 -7.29 17.83
C GLY A 298 12.77 -6.99 19.20
N ASP A 299 13.05 -8.04 19.98
CA ASP A 299 13.74 -7.98 21.27
C ASP A 299 15.27 -7.77 21.13
N ARG A 300 15.82 -8.00 19.94
CA ARG A 300 17.24 -7.79 19.66
C ARG A 300 17.56 -6.32 19.43
N SER A 301 18.57 -5.83 20.14
CA SER A 301 18.97 -4.41 20.15
C SER A 301 19.53 -3.88 18.82
N ASP A 302 20.02 -4.76 17.95
CA ASP A 302 20.55 -4.42 16.62
C ASP A 302 19.46 -4.42 15.52
N ASN A 303 18.26 -4.93 15.83
CA ASN A 303 17.11 -4.85 14.95
C ASN A 303 16.47 -3.46 14.99
N TRP A 304 15.58 -3.18 14.04
CA TRP A 304 14.98 -1.86 13.89
C TRP A 304 13.65 -1.94 13.13
N THR A 305 12.74 -1.00 13.40
CA THR A 305 11.45 -0.94 12.71
C THR A 305 11.56 -0.27 11.34
N GLU A 306 11.04 -0.95 10.31
CA GLU A 306 11.26 -0.61 8.90
C GLU A 306 9.99 -0.02 8.26
N THR A 307 10.15 1.08 7.53
CA THR A 307 9.04 1.92 7.07
C THR A 307 8.27 1.32 5.90
N SER A 308 8.94 0.68 4.94
CA SER A 308 8.28 0.16 3.75
C SER A 308 7.30 -0.98 4.09
N CYS A 309 7.74 -2.01 4.81
CA CYS A 309 6.90 -3.13 5.20
C CYS A 309 5.79 -2.69 6.15
N SER A 310 6.07 -1.77 7.08
CA SER A 310 5.05 -1.20 7.96
C SER A 310 3.94 -0.51 7.17
N SER A 311 4.29 0.17 6.08
CA SER A 311 3.30 0.75 5.16
C SER A 311 2.46 -0.34 4.46
N MET A 312 3.11 -1.41 3.98
CA MET A 312 2.46 -2.52 3.29
C MET A 312 1.49 -3.29 4.18
N PHE A 313 1.90 -3.60 5.41
CA PHE A 313 1.06 -4.27 6.40
C PHE A 313 -0.12 -3.41 6.80
N THR A 314 0.12 -2.12 7.06
CA THR A 314 -0.94 -1.16 7.38
C THR A 314 -1.99 -1.10 6.27
N TYR A 315 -1.56 -0.99 5.02
CA TYR A 315 -2.45 -1.06 3.85
C TYR A 315 -3.26 -2.36 3.83
N ALA A 316 -2.58 -3.50 3.94
CA ALA A 316 -3.22 -4.81 3.82
C ALA A 316 -4.24 -5.04 4.93
N LEU A 317 -3.90 -4.74 6.19
CA LEU A 317 -4.78 -4.87 7.34
C LEU A 317 -6.00 -3.94 7.25
N SER A 318 -5.80 -2.67 6.87
CA SER A 318 -6.90 -1.71 6.67
C SER A 318 -7.86 -2.19 5.59
N ARG A 319 -7.33 -2.55 4.41
CA ARG A 319 -8.15 -3.02 3.29
C ARG A 319 -8.83 -4.36 3.62
N GLY A 320 -8.15 -5.26 4.31
CA GLY A 320 -8.68 -6.54 4.76
C GLY A 320 -9.86 -6.40 5.71
N ALA A 321 -9.79 -5.46 6.66
CA ALA A 321 -10.91 -5.13 7.54
C ALA A 321 -12.06 -4.46 6.77
N GLN A 322 -11.76 -3.49 5.90
CA GLN A 322 -12.75 -2.79 5.07
C GLN A 322 -13.56 -3.76 4.19
N GLN A 323 -12.89 -4.75 3.60
CA GLN A 323 -13.50 -5.76 2.72
C GLN A 323 -14.07 -6.97 3.47
N LYS A 324 -14.01 -6.97 4.81
CA LYS A 324 -14.47 -8.07 5.68
C LYS A 324 -13.75 -9.40 5.39
N TYR A 325 -12.54 -9.34 4.86
CA TYR A 325 -11.65 -10.51 4.76
C TYR A 325 -11.12 -10.90 6.13
N LEU A 326 -10.87 -9.86 6.93
CA LEU A 326 -10.42 -9.91 8.32
C LEU A 326 -11.52 -9.38 9.24
N ASP A 327 -11.38 -9.70 10.53
CA ASP A 327 -12.23 -9.14 11.57
C ASP A 327 -12.06 -7.59 11.67
N PRO A 328 -13.12 -6.83 12.01
CA PRO A 328 -13.03 -5.38 12.12
C PRO A 328 -11.94 -4.83 13.06
N HIS A 329 -11.50 -5.56 14.10
CA HIS A 329 -10.46 -5.04 15.01
C HIS A 329 -9.12 -4.77 14.31
N TYR A 330 -8.83 -5.42 13.17
CA TYR A 330 -7.62 -5.16 12.40
C TYR A 330 -7.55 -3.72 11.85
N ALA A 331 -8.67 -2.99 11.80
CA ALA A 331 -8.66 -1.56 11.53
C ALA A 331 -7.89 -0.76 12.59
N ALA A 332 -7.97 -1.16 13.88
CA ALA A 332 -7.21 -0.53 14.96
C ALA A 332 -5.71 -0.90 14.88
N VAL A 333 -5.39 -2.13 14.50
CA VAL A 333 -4.00 -2.58 14.26
C VAL A 333 -3.38 -1.75 13.12
N ALA A 334 -4.11 -1.59 12.01
CA ALA A 334 -3.71 -0.75 10.89
C ALA A 334 -3.54 0.72 11.32
N ARG A 335 -4.48 1.29 12.10
CA ARG A 335 -4.37 2.67 12.60
C ARG A 335 -3.07 2.91 13.38
N ARG A 336 -2.66 1.97 14.25
CA ARG A 336 -1.37 2.07 14.96
C ARG A 336 -0.18 2.09 14.00
N GLY A 337 -0.19 1.19 13.01
CA GLY A 337 0.82 1.15 11.96
C GLY A 337 0.90 2.45 11.15
N TYR A 338 -0.26 3.01 10.80
CA TYR A 338 -0.35 4.27 10.09
C TYR A 338 0.29 5.42 10.86
N GLN A 339 -0.05 5.59 12.14
CA GLN A 339 0.56 6.62 12.99
C GLN A 339 2.08 6.42 13.13
N GLY A 340 2.51 5.18 13.31
CA GLY A 340 3.94 4.84 13.36
C GLY A 340 4.71 5.21 12.09
N VAL A 341 4.12 4.99 10.91
CA VAL A 341 4.71 5.38 9.63
C VAL A 341 4.70 6.90 9.45
N LEU A 342 3.62 7.60 9.81
CA LEU A 342 3.56 9.07 9.72
C LEU A 342 4.63 9.75 10.58
N ALA A 343 5.00 9.16 11.72
CA ALA A 343 6.09 9.65 12.57
C ALA A 343 7.49 9.59 11.92
N LYS A 344 7.61 8.95 10.74
CA LYS A 344 8.85 8.89 9.95
C LYS A 344 8.93 9.92 8.83
N LEU A 345 7.89 10.74 8.68
CA LEU A 345 7.92 11.90 7.81
C LEU A 345 8.62 13.07 8.49
N SER A 346 9.42 13.79 7.73
CA SER A 346 10.01 15.06 8.15
C SER A 346 10.02 16.04 6.98
N VAL A 347 10.30 17.31 7.28
CA VAL A 347 10.56 18.33 6.27
C VAL A 347 12.04 18.71 6.37
N GLY A 348 12.78 18.48 5.30
CA GLY A 348 14.19 18.83 5.20
C GLY A 348 14.42 20.34 5.18
N ALA A 349 15.68 20.74 5.32
CA ALA A 349 16.07 22.16 5.30
C ALA A 349 15.77 22.85 3.95
N ASP A 350 15.62 22.08 2.87
CA ASP A 350 15.22 22.55 1.54
C ASP A 350 13.70 22.68 1.37
N GLY A 351 12.93 22.49 2.45
CA GLY A 351 11.47 22.58 2.46
C GLY A 351 10.77 21.36 1.85
N ARG A 352 11.50 20.30 1.49
CA ARG A 352 10.94 19.09 0.89
C ARG A 352 10.63 18.03 1.95
N THR A 353 9.62 17.20 1.69
CA THR A 353 9.25 16.09 2.55
C THR A 353 10.19 14.90 2.36
N ASP A 354 10.63 14.33 3.48
CA ASP A 354 11.46 13.14 3.57
C ASP A 354 10.71 12.02 4.29
N LEU A 355 10.97 10.77 3.88
CA LEU A 355 10.50 9.56 4.56
C LEU A 355 11.71 8.67 4.88
N ALA A 356 11.95 8.42 6.15
CA ALA A 356 13.14 7.72 6.65
C ALA A 356 12.90 6.24 7.04
N ASP A 357 13.98 5.54 7.40
CA ASP A 357 14.03 4.13 7.82
C ASP A 357 13.50 3.16 6.76
N ILE A 358 13.89 3.35 5.50
CA ILE A 358 13.51 2.45 4.40
C ILE A 358 14.70 1.53 4.11
N THR A 359 14.53 0.22 4.21
CA THR A 359 15.63 -0.69 3.84
C THR A 359 15.84 -0.69 2.33
N ILE A 360 17.08 -0.64 1.85
CA ILE A 360 17.40 -0.67 0.41
C ILE A 360 17.07 -2.03 -0.24
N GLY A 361 17.18 -2.15 -1.57
CA GLY A 361 17.06 -3.42 -2.28
C GLY A 361 17.92 -4.53 -1.62
N THR A 362 17.32 -5.69 -1.38
CA THR A 362 17.88 -6.72 -0.47
C THR A 362 17.55 -8.11 -1.02
N ASN A 363 18.55 -9.00 -1.04
CA ASN A 363 18.39 -10.39 -1.48
C ASN A 363 17.99 -11.29 -0.30
N VAL A 364 17.82 -12.59 -0.54
CA VAL A 364 17.70 -13.57 0.55
C VAL A 364 19.06 -13.73 1.24
N GLY A 365 19.07 -13.59 2.57
CA GLY A 365 20.20 -13.81 3.45
C GLY A 365 19.79 -14.25 4.85
N ASP A 366 20.72 -14.15 5.80
CA ASP A 366 20.53 -14.45 7.22
C ASP A 366 20.20 -13.20 8.05
N TYR A 367 20.04 -13.37 9.36
CA TYR A 367 19.75 -12.27 10.29
C TYR A 367 20.74 -11.10 10.15
N ALA A 368 22.04 -11.38 10.22
CA ALA A 368 23.08 -10.35 10.19
C ALA A 368 23.01 -9.55 8.88
N TYR A 369 22.82 -10.25 7.76
CA TYR A 369 22.62 -9.63 6.47
C TYR A 369 21.41 -8.67 6.45
N TYR A 370 20.26 -9.04 7.04
CA TYR A 370 19.07 -8.18 7.03
C TYR A 370 19.18 -6.97 7.95
N VAL A 371 19.73 -7.11 9.16
CA VAL A 371 19.79 -5.98 10.11
C VAL A 371 20.82 -4.94 9.72
N ASP A 372 21.89 -5.36 9.02
CA ASP A 372 22.95 -4.50 8.50
C ASP A 372 22.56 -3.71 7.22
N ARG A 373 21.42 -4.04 6.60
CA ARG A 373 20.97 -3.31 5.40
C ARG A 373 20.81 -1.83 5.68
N THR A 374 21.32 -1.00 4.78
CA THR A 374 21.22 0.45 4.84
C THR A 374 19.78 0.91 5.05
N ARG A 375 19.60 1.85 5.99
CA ARG A 375 18.36 2.54 6.29
C ARG A 375 18.31 3.84 5.48
N ALA A 376 17.82 3.76 4.26
CA ALA A 376 17.75 4.90 3.35
C ALA A 376 16.60 5.85 3.70
N THR A 377 16.75 7.10 3.26
CA THR A 377 15.68 8.09 3.20
C THR A 377 15.23 8.24 1.76
N ASN A 378 13.93 8.33 1.52
CA ASN A 378 13.30 8.48 0.20
C ASN A 378 13.61 7.35 -0.80
N ASP A 379 13.92 6.15 -0.32
CA ASP A 379 14.03 5.00 -1.20
C ASP A 379 12.64 4.62 -1.77
N PHE A 380 12.59 4.34 -3.08
CA PHE A 380 11.34 4.18 -3.81
C PHE A 380 10.47 2.99 -3.36
N HIS A 381 11.06 1.96 -2.74
CA HIS A 381 10.29 0.85 -2.17
C HIS A 381 9.38 1.37 -1.05
N GLY A 382 9.92 2.22 -0.18
CA GLY A 382 9.18 2.83 0.92
C GLY A 382 8.27 3.96 0.47
N LEU A 383 8.70 4.82 -0.46
CA LEU A 383 7.86 5.90 -0.97
C LEU A 383 6.58 5.36 -1.64
N GLY A 384 6.70 4.35 -2.50
CA GLY A 384 5.54 3.78 -3.17
C GLY A 384 4.61 3.03 -2.20
N ALA A 385 5.17 2.25 -1.27
CA ALA A 385 4.38 1.59 -0.23
C ALA A 385 3.63 2.59 0.66
N PHE A 386 4.30 3.69 1.04
CA PHE A 386 3.72 4.78 1.80
C PHE A 386 2.54 5.43 1.07
N LEU A 387 2.70 5.78 -0.21
CA LEU A 387 1.63 6.41 -0.99
C LEU A 387 0.39 5.51 -1.09
N ILE A 388 0.59 4.20 -1.31
CA ILE A 388 -0.52 3.24 -1.39
C ILE A 388 -1.24 3.12 -0.05
N MET A 389 -0.48 3.03 1.05
CA MET A 389 -1.03 3.03 2.40
C MET A 389 -1.78 4.34 2.71
N ASN A 390 -1.17 5.48 2.42
CA ASN A 390 -1.73 6.78 2.76
C ASN A 390 -3.02 7.05 1.97
N GLU A 391 -3.08 6.70 0.69
CA GLU A 391 -4.33 6.83 -0.08
C GLU A 391 -5.45 5.89 0.41
N GLN A 392 -5.12 4.76 1.04
CA GLN A 392 -6.11 3.86 1.65
C GLN A 392 -6.67 4.38 2.97
N LEU A 393 -5.85 4.99 3.85
CA LEU A 393 -6.27 5.38 5.21
C LEU A 393 -6.55 6.88 5.40
N ARG A 394 -6.22 7.72 4.43
CA ARG A 394 -6.41 9.17 4.56
C ARG A 394 -7.89 9.52 4.60
N GLY A 395 -8.32 10.09 5.71
CA GLY A 395 -9.71 10.48 5.98
C GLY A 395 -10.30 9.85 7.24
N ASP A 396 -9.58 8.89 7.82
CA ASP A 396 -9.97 8.20 9.06
C ASP A 396 -9.27 8.74 10.33
#